data_AF-A0A3Q9RNL7-F1
#
_entry.id   AF-A0A3Q9RNL7-F1
#
_cell.length_a   1.000
_cell.length_b   1.000
_cell.length_c   1.000
_cell.angle_alpha   90.00
_cell.angle_beta   90.00
_cell.angle_gamma   90.00
#
_symmetry.space_group_name_H-M   'P 1'
#
loop_
_entity.id
_entity.type
_entity.pdbx_description
1 polymer ?
#
loop_
_entity_poly.entity_id
_entity_poly.type
_entity_poly.pdbx_seq_one_letter_code
_entity_poly.pdbx_strand_id
1 'polypeptide(L)' 'MSKNFFFCYSKYVSTYLVNKGFKPITTAREMKENKVFTLYEITPDLQAALTEYKKNR' A
#
# COMPACT_ATOMS: atom_id res chain seq x y z
N MET A 1 -21.14 2.67 -3.24
CA MET A 1 -20.05 1.68 -3.32
C MET A 1 -18.88 2.21 -2.51
N SER A 2 -18.67 1.66 -1.32
CA SER A 2 -17.61 2.09 -0.40
C SER A 2 -16.27 1.56 -0.92
N LYS A 3 -15.58 2.36 -1.75
CA LYS A 3 -14.21 2.03 -2.17
C LYS A 3 -13.31 2.15 -0.94
N ASN A 4 -12.98 1.02 -0.35
CA ASN A 4 -12.08 0.94 0.78
C ASN A 4 -10.66 1.18 0.25
N PHE A 5 -10.04 2.29 0.63
CA PHE A 5 -8.69 2.64 0.20
C PHE A 5 -7.68 2.38 1.32
N PHE A 6 -6.52 1.86 0.96
CA PHE A 6 -5.41 1.60 1.88
C PHE A 6 -4.30 2.63 1.65
N PHE A 7 -4.03 3.44 2.68
CA PHE A 7 -2.92 4.37 2.70
C PHE A 7 -1.68 3.66 3.26
N CYS A 8 -0.71 3.39 2.39
CA CYS A 8 0.56 2.79 2.75
C CYS A 8 1.63 3.86 2.97
N TYR A 9 2.10 4.01 4.21
CA TYR A 9 3.18 4.93 4.57
C TYR A 9 4.56 4.25 4.68
N SER A 10 4.58 2.91 4.65
CA SER A 10 5.82 2.15 4.78
C SER A 10 6.41 1.87 3.41
N LYS A 11 7.64 2.37 3.19
CA LYS A 11 8.39 2.11 1.96
C LYS A 11 8.54 0.61 1.68
N TYR A 12 8.85 -0.18 2.71
CA TYR A 12 9.03 -1.64 2.58
C TYR A 12 7.75 -2.35 2.14
N VAL A 13 6.61 -1.98 2.73
CA VAL A 13 5.31 -2.57 2.36
C VAL A 13 4.93 -2.17 0.94
N SER A 14 5.12 -0.89 0.59
CA SER A 14 4.86 -0.40 -0.77
C SER A 14 5.73 -1.12 -1.80
N THR A 15 7.03 -1.30 -1.54
CA THR A 15 7.92 -2.07 -2.42
C THR A 15 7.51 -3.54 -2.52
N TYR A 16 7.10 -4.19 -1.42
CA TYR A 16 6.59 -5.57 -1.45
C TYR A 16 5.34 -5.69 -2.33
N LEU A 17 4.38 -4.77 -2.18
CA LEU A 17 3.16 -4.76 -2.99
C LEU A 17 3.46 -4.54 -4.47
N VAL A 18 4.33 -3.58 -4.81
CA VAL A 18 4.76 -3.36 -6.20
C VAL A 18 5.47 -4.58 -6.78
N ASN A 19 6.34 -5.25 -6.00
CA ASN A 19 7.02 -6.47 -6.43
C ASN A 19 6.05 -7.65 -6.66
N LYS A 20 4.94 -7.70 -5.91
CA LYS A 20 3.84 -8.65 -6.16
C LYS A 20 2.97 -8.28 -7.35
N GLY A 21 3.20 -7.14 -7.99
CA GLY A 21 2.44 -6.67 -9.16
C GLY A 21 1.23 -5.79 -8.81
N PHE A 22 1.05 -5.39 -7.55
CA PHE A 22 -0.02 -4.46 -7.19
C PHE A 22 0.31 -3.06 -7.68
N LYS A 23 -0.64 -2.46 -8.42
CA LYS A 23 -0.51 -1.09 -8.91
C LYS A 23 -1.13 -0.12 -7.90
N PRO A 24 -0.37 0.88 -7.43
CA PRO A 24 -0.95 1.92 -6.60
C PRO A 24 -1.87 2.81 -7.42
N ILE A 25 -2.95 3.27 -6.80
CA ILE A 25 -3.86 4.27 -7.37
C ILE A 25 -3.14 5.61 -7.44
N THR A 26 -2.41 5.97 -6.38
CA THR A 26 -1.74 7.27 -6.27
C THR A 26 -0.54 7.17 -5.36
N THR A 27 0.59 7.75 -5.75
CA THR A 27 1.71 7.99 -4.85
C THR A 27 1.84 9.49 -4.69
N ALA A 28 1.76 9.98 -3.46
CA ALA A 28 1.86 11.39 -3.16
C ALA A 28 2.91 11.63 -2.07
N ARG A 29 3.48 12.83 -2.08
CA ARG A 29 4.41 13.31 -1.07
C ARG A 29 3.80 14.53 -0.40
N GLU A 30 3.60 14.46 0.90
CA GLU A 30 3.25 15.61 1.71
C GLU A 30 4.46 16.55 1.78
N MET A 31 4.32 17.79 1.33
CA MET A 31 5.43 18.75 1.33
C MET A 31 5.81 19.25 2.72
N LYS A 32 4.87 19.22 3.68
CA LYS A 32 5.05 19.79 5.02
C LYS A 32 6.00 18.96 5.88
N GLU A 33 5.83 17.64 5.85
CA GLU A 33 6.65 16.68 6.60
C GLU A 33 7.56 15.82 5.69
N ASN A 34 7.55 16.06 4.38
CA ASN A 34 8.27 15.29 3.36
C ASN A 34 7.93 13.78 3.39
N LYS A 35 6.72 13.42 3.86
CA LYS A 35 6.25 12.04 3.98
C LYS A 35 5.70 11.56 2.65
N VAL A 36 6.12 10.37 2.22
CA VAL A 36 5.58 9.72 1.02
C VAL A 36 4.55 8.70 1.45
N PHE A 37 3.38 8.74 0.81
CA PHE A 37 2.36 7.73 0.98
C PHE A 37 1.88 7.22 -0.38
N THR A 38 1.53 5.94 -0.39
CA THR A 38 1.04 5.24 -1.56
C THR A 38 -0.35 4.72 -1.29
N LEU A 39 -1.31 5.10 -2.11
CA LEU A 39 -2.71 4.72 -2.04
C LEU A 39 -2.94 3.46 -2.87
N TYR A 40 -3.60 2.48 -2.28
CA TYR A 40 -4.02 1.25 -2.95
C TYR A 40 -5.52 1.04 -2.79
N GLU A 41 -6.13 0.31 -3.73
CA GLU A 41 -7.48 -0.22 -3.56
C GLU A 41 -7.43 -1.43 -2.63
N ILE A 42 -8.33 -1.50 -1.65
CA ILE A 42 -8.47 -2.70 -0.81
C ILE A 42 -9.21 -3.76 -1.61
N THR A 43 -8.42 -4.62 -2.25
CA THR A 43 -8.89 -5.85 -2.86
C THR A 43 -8.62 -7.05 -1.94
N PRO A 44 -9.37 -8.16 -2.08
CA PRO A 44 -9.10 -9.39 -1.33
C PRO A 44 -7.64 -9.86 -1.48
N ASP A 45 -7.08 -9.75 -2.69
CA ASP A 45 -5.69 -10.09 -2.98
C ASP A 45 -4.69 -9.20 -2.25
N LEU A 46 -4.95 -7.89 -2.20
CA LEU A 46 -4.10 -6.95 -1.47
C LEU A 46 -4.10 -7.28 0.03
N GLN A 47 -5.28 -7.60 0.57
CA GLN A 47 -5.42 -7.94 1.98
C GLN A 47 -4.75 -9.28 2.32
N ALA A 48 -4.79 -10.26 1.42
CA ALA A 48 -4.05 -11.50 1.54
C ALA A 48 -2.53 -11.26 1.53
N ALA A 49 -2.04 -10.43 0.60
CA ALA A 49 -0.62 -10.07 0.51
C ALA A 49 -0.12 -9.32 1.76
N LEU A 50 -0.92 -8.40 2.31
CA LEU A 50 -0.60 -7.71 3.56
C LEU A 50 -0.55 -8.67 4.76
N THR A 51 -1.46 -9.64 4.79
CA THR A 51 -1.50 -10.67 5.85
C THR A 51 -0.27 -11.58 5.77
N GLU A 52 0.11 -11.99 4.55
CA GLU A 52 1.32 -12.78 4.30
C GLU A 52 2.57 -12.02 4.76
N TYR A 53 2.69 -10.75 4.38
CA TYR A 53 3.80 -9.89 4.80
C TYR A 53 3.90 -9.76 6.32
N LYS A 54 2.77 -9.66 7.02
CA LYS A 54 2.71 -9.56 8.49
C LYS A 54 3.09 -10.87 9.19
N LYS A 55 2.87 -12.02 8.56
CA LYS A 55 3.25 -13.33 9.13
C LYS A 55 4.73 -13.66 8.99
N ASN A 56 5.39 -13.12 7.96
CA ASN A 56 6.81 -13.36 7.66
C ASN A 56 7.77 -12.39 8.39
N ARG A 57 7.27 -11.60 9.36
CA ARG A 57 8.03 -10.58 10.07
C ARG A 57 7.86 -10.73 11.58
#